data_AF-A0A963ZZ45-F1
#
_entry.id   AF-A0A963ZZ45-F1
#
_cell.length_a   1.000
_cell.length_b   1.000
_cell.length_c   1.000
_cell.angle_alpha   90.00
_cell.angle_beta   90.00
_cell.angle_gamma   90.00
#
_symmetry.space_group_name_H-M   'P 1'
#
loop_
_entity.id
_entity.type
_entity.pdbx_description
1 polymer ?
#
loop_
_entity_poly.entity_id
_entity_poly.type
_entity_poly.pdbx_seq_one_letter_code
_entity_poly.pdbx_strand_id
1 'polypeptide(L)'
;MFKYTKHSLKKLETLLEELEYTVRYEKGNFQSGYCIVEQKKVAIVNKFFDTEGRINCLLEILSQVEVDAQKLDPASAKFYQQINSLTGEEEEEVETN
;
A
#
# COMPACT_ATOMS: atom_id res chain seq x y z
N MET A 1 4.30 15.68 7.48
CA MET A 1 3.14 15.81 6.58
C MET A 1 3.37 14.92 5.37
N PHE A 2 2.55 13.88 5.21
CA PHE A 2 2.57 13.06 4.01
C PHE A 2 2.13 13.91 2.81
N LYS A 3 2.91 13.86 1.73
CA LYS A 3 2.64 14.65 0.53
C LYS A 3 2.32 13.71 -0.61
N TYR A 4 1.28 14.02 -1.37
CA TYR A 4 0.90 13.29 -2.58
C TYR A 4 1.84 13.67 -3.71
N THR A 5 2.97 12.96 -3.80
CA THR A 5 4.03 13.20 -4.79
C THR A 5 4.41 11.90 -5.49
N LYS A 6 5.00 11.99 -6.68
CA LYS A 6 5.55 10.82 -7.38
C LYS A 6 6.54 10.02 -6.53
N HIS A 7 7.25 10.71 -5.64
CA HIS A 7 8.18 10.07 -4.72
C HIS A 7 7.46 9.24 -3.64
N SER A 8 6.37 9.77 -3.07
CA SER A 8 5.54 9.03 -2.11
C SER A 8 4.83 7.85 -2.76
N LEU A 9 4.36 8.02 -4.01
CA LEU A 9 3.80 6.93 -4.81
C LEU A 9 4.82 5.79 -4.98
N LYS A 10 6.04 6.11 -5.38
CA LYS A 10 7.10 5.11 -5.54
C LYS A 10 7.42 4.39 -4.23
N LYS A 11 7.39 5.09 -3.10
CA LYS A 11 7.58 4.45 -1.79
C LYS A 11 6.46 3.46 -1.44
N LEU A 12 5.21 3.77 -1.78
CA LEU A 12 4.09 2.84 -1.59
C LEU A 12 4.20 1.62 -2.50
N GLU A 13 4.62 1.81 -3.76
CA GLU A 13 4.89 0.71 -4.69
C GLU A 13 5.97 -0.22 -4.12
N THR A 14 7.10 0.34 -3.68
CA THR A 14 8.19 -0.43 -3.06
C THR A 14 7.75 -1.14 -1.79
N LEU A 15 6.97 -0.49 -0.93
CA LEU A 15 6.44 -1.11 0.29
C LEU A 15 5.56 -2.32 -0.03
N LEU A 16 4.65 -2.21 -1.01
CA LEU A 16 3.83 -3.33 -1.44
C LEU A 16 4.65 -4.44 -2.09
N GLU A 17 5.69 -4.11 -2.86
CA GLU A 17 6.62 -5.10 -3.42
C GLU A 17 7.37 -5.88 -2.32
N GLU A 18 7.81 -5.22 -1.24
CA GLU A 18 8.42 -5.89 -0.08
C GLU A 18 7.45 -6.81 0.66
N LEU A 19 6.15 -6.51 0.60
CA LEU A 19 5.07 -7.38 1.08
C LEU A 19 4.68 -8.48 0.08
N GLU A 20 5.49 -8.68 -0.95
CA GLU A 20 5.31 -9.64 -2.04
C GLU A 20 4.12 -9.33 -2.95
N TYR A 21 3.58 -8.10 -2.91
CA TYR A 21 2.54 -7.64 -3.82
C TYR A 21 3.12 -7.02 -5.09
N THR A 22 2.69 -7.51 -6.24
CA THR A 22 3.00 -6.87 -7.52
C THR A 22 1.96 -5.81 -7.85
N VAL A 23 2.37 -4.54 -7.95
CA VAL A 23 1.49 -3.45 -8.41
C VAL A 23 1.51 -3.36 -9.94
N ARG A 24 0.33 -3.37 -10.56
CA ARG A 24 0.16 -3.23 -12.02
C ARG A 24 -0.81 -2.13 -12.37
N TYR A 25 -0.46 -1.31 -13.37
CA TYR A 25 -1.33 -0.26 -13.88
C TYR A 25 -2.00 -0.70 -15.18
N GLU A 26 -3.29 -1.00 -15.12
CA GLU A 26 -4.03 -1.56 -16.25
C GLU A 26 -5.27 -0.75 -16.62
N LYS A 27 -5.80 -1.01 -17.81
CA LYS A 27 -7.11 -0.49 -18.22
C LYS A 27 -8.18 -1.40 -17.59
N GLY A 28 -8.83 -0.91 -16.54
CA GLY A 28 -9.95 -1.60 -15.90
C GLY A 28 -11.05 -0.61 -15.51
N ASN A 29 -12.29 -1.10 -15.46
CA ASN A 29 -13.43 -0.36 -14.93
C ASN A 29 -13.78 -0.92 -13.54
N PHE A 30 -12.92 -0.66 -12.56
CA PHE A 30 -13.11 -1.07 -11.18
C PHE A 30 -13.95 -0.01 -10.46
N GLN A 31 -14.96 -0.40 -9.68
CA GLN A 31 -15.81 0.55 -8.93
C GLN A 31 -14.99 1.38 -7.93
N SER A 32 -14.03 0.76 -7.24
CA SER A 32 -13.10 1.38 -6.30
C SER A 32 -11.81 1.91 -6.95
N GLY A 33 -11.65 1.78 -8.27
CA GLY A 33 -10.44 2.19 -8.98
C GLY A 33 -9.27 1.18 -8.94
N TYR A 34 -9.38 0.11 -8.16
CA TYR A 34 -8.40 -0.99 -8.10
C TYR A 34 -9.06 -2.36 -7.90
N CYS A 35 -8.25 -3.42 -8.03
CA CYS A 35 -8.61 -4.80 -7.75
C CYS A 35 -7.41 -5.55 -7.14
N ILE A 36 -7.63 -6.32 -6.08
CA ILE A 36 -6.60 -7.16 -5.45
C ILE A 36 -6.87 -8.62 -5.82
N VAL A 37 -5.84 -9.32 -6.28
CA VAL A 37 -5.85 -10.77 -6.51
C VAL A 37 -4.99 -11.41 -5.42
N GLU A 38 -5.58 -11.64 -4.25
CA GLU A 38 -4.89 -12.13 -3.05
C GLU A 38 -4.08 -13.41 -3.30
N GLN A 39 -4.69 -14.39 -3.99
CA GLN A 39 -4.05 -15.67 -4.33
C GLN A 39 -2.74 -15.52 -5.12
N LYS A 40 -2.61 -14.43 -5.87
CA LYS A 40 -1.42 -14.13 -6.69
C LYS A 40 -0.60 -12.97 -6.11
N LYS A 41 -1.05 -12.38 -5.00
CA LYS A 41 -0.53 -11.12 -4.45
C LYS A 41 -0.35 -10.06 -5.54
N VAL A 42 -1.39 -9.80 -6.34
CA VAL A 42 -1.35 -8.77 -7.40
C VAL A 42 -2.34 -7.66 -7.10
N ALA A 43 -1.86 -6.44 -7.04
CA ALA A 43 -2.65 -5.22 -6.93
C ALA A 43 -2.76 -4.57 -8.32
N ILE A 44 -3.97 -4.45 -8.86
CA ILE A 44 -4.22 -3.81 -10.16
C ILE A 44 -4.88 -2.46 -9.92
N VAL A 45 -4.21 -1.38 -10.32
CA VAL A 45 -4.71 0.00 -10.20
C VAL A 45 -5.07 0.53 -11.59
N ASN A 46 -6.15 1.30 -11.68
CA ASN A 46 -6.55 1.92 -12.94
C ASN A 46 -5.47 2.89 -13.45
N LYS A 47 -4.92 2.63 -14.63
CA LYS A 47 -3.84 3.44 -15.22
C LYS A 47 -4.23 4.89 -15.53
N PHE A 48 -5.53 5.19 -15.64
CA PHE A 48 -6.02 6.53 -15.93
C PHE A 48 -6.05 7.46 -14.71
N PHE A 49 -5.85 6.93 -13.51
CA PHE A 49 -5.74 7.75 -12.31
C PHE A 49 -4.45 8.57 -12.34
N ASP A 50 -4.53 9.77 -11.80
CA ASP A 50 -3.39 10.64 -11.58
C ASP A 50 -2.58 10.17 -10.35
N THR A 51 -1.55 10.93 -9.97
CA THR A 51 -0.68 10.52 -8.86
C THR A 51 -1.43 10.45 -7.53
N GLU A 52 -2.35 11.37 -7.28
CA GLU A 52 -3.13 11.38 -6.04
C GLU A 52 -4.10 10.20 -5.98
N GLY A 53 -4.86 9.96 -7.05
CA GLY A 53 -5.77 8.82 -7.13
C GLY A 53 -5.05 7.48 -6.98
N ARG A 54 -3.86 7.32 -7.58
CA ARG A 54 -3.05 6.11 -7.41
C ARG A 54 -2.57 5.93 -5.98
N ILE A 55 -2.11 7.00 -5.33
CA ILE A 55 -1.68 6.95 -3.92
C ILE A 55 -2.84 6.51 -3.03
N ASN A 56 -4.04 7.07 -3.22
CA ASN A 56 -5.22 6.67 -2.46
C ASN A 56 -5.54 5.19 -2.64
N CYS A 57 -5.53 4.69 -3.89
CA CYS A 57 -5.72 3.25 -4.13
C CYS A 57 -4.66 2.40 -3.43
N LEU A 58 -3.38 2.77 -3.48
CA LEU A 58 -2.33 2.00 -2.82
C LEU A 58 -2.43 2.04 -1.29
N LEU A 59 -2.88 3.15 -0.71
CA LEU A 59 -3.14 3.25 0.73
C LEU A 59 -4.30 2.36 1.16
N GLU A 60 -5.41 2.36 0.42
CA GLU A 60 -6.54 1.46 0.70
C GLU A 60 -6.18 -0.02 0.53
N ILE A 61 -5.33 -0.35 -0.46
CA ILE A 61 -4.81 -1.71 -0.62
C ILE A 61 -3.93 -2.06 0.58
N LEU A 62 -3.04 -1.14 0.99
CA LEU A 62 -2.13 -1.35 2.11
C LEU A 62 -2.86 -1.64 3.43
N SER A 63 -4.02 -1.02 3.67
CA SER A 63 -4.84 -1.29 4.86
C SER A 63 -5.64 -2.60 4.80
N GLN A 64 -5.65 -3.29 3.66
CA GLN A 64 -6.33 -4.58 3.47
C GLN A 64 -5.37 -5.77 3.49
N VAL A 65 -4.06 -5.53 3.40
CA VAL A 65 -3.06 -6.59 3.34
C VAL A 65 -2.39 -6.77 4.69
N GLU A 66 -2.06 -8.02 5.03
CA GLU A 66 -1.30 -8.33 6.23
C GLU A 66 0.14 -7.80 6.09
N VAL A 67 0.52 -6.87 6.97
CA VAL A 67 1.84 -6.23 6.97
C VAL A 67 2.72 -6.85 8.04
N ASP A 68 3.65 -7.72 7.64
CA ASP A 68 4.70 -8.21 8.53
C ASP A 68 5.87 -7.23 8.56
N ALA A 69 5.87 -6.33 9.54
CA ALA A 69 6.90 -5.31 9.71
C ALA A 69 8.32 -5.88 9.90
N GLN A 70 8.46 -7.17 10.26
CA GLN A 70 9.76 -7.82 10.41
C GLN A 70 10.42 -8.16 9.07
N LYS A 71 9.63 -8.25 7.99
CA LYS A 71 10.11 -8.53 6.63
C LYS A 71 10.41 -7.26 5.82
N LEU A 72 9.99 -6.11 6.33
CA LEU A 72 10.22 -4.82 5.68
C LEU A 72 11.64 -4.33 5.92
N ASP A 73 12.19 -3.63 4.94
CA ASP A 73 13.44 -2.92 5.13
C ASP A 73 13.24 -1.78 6.16
N PRO A 74 14.31 -1.37 6.89
CA PRO A 74 14.19 -0.32 7.92
C PRO A 74 13.61 1.00 7.39
N ALA A 75 13.85 1.32 6.12
CA ALA A 75 13.29 2.49 5.47
C ALA A 75 11.78 2.37 5.22
N SER A 76 11.33 1.20 4.79
CA SER A 76 9.93 0.87 4.48
C SER A 76 9.12 0.69 5.76
N ALA A 77 9.66 0.03 6.78
CA ALA A 77 9.04 -0.07 8.10
C ALA A 77 8.80 1.32 8.72
N LYS A 78 9.80 2.22 8.65
CA LYS A 78 9.66 3.61 9.12
C LYS A 78 8.61 4.37 8.32
N PHE A 79 8.53 4.14 7.02
CA PHE A 79 7.53 4.78 6.16
C PHE A 79 6.11 4.27 6.47
N TYR A 80 5.96 2.97 6.68
CA TYR A 80 4.70 2.35 7.11
C TYR A 80 4.22 2.94 8.44
N GLN A 81 5.09 3.01 9.46
CA GLN A 81 4.77 3.66 10.74
C GLN A 81 4.34 5.12 10.57
N GLN A 82 4.99 5.86 9.67
CA GLN A 82 4.59 7.24 9.37
C GLN A 82 3.20 7.34 8.75
N ILE A 83 2.82 6.38 7.91
CA ILE A 83 1.49 6.32 7.30
C ILE A 83 0.44 5.96 8.37
N ASN A 84 0.67 4.91 9.16
CA ASN A 84 -0.29 4.49 10.21
C ASN A 84 -0.51 5.57 11.26
N SER A 85 0.55 6.30 11.64
CA SER A 85 0.44 7.44 12.55
C SER A 85 -0.40 8.60 11.98
N LEU A 86 -0.60 8.65 10.67
CA LEU A 86 -1.43 9.65 9.99
C LEU A 86 -2.85 9.16 9.71
N THR A 87 -3.04 7.85 9.50
CA THR A 87 -4.34 7.24 9.20
C THR A 87 -5.11 6.82 10.45
N GLY A 88 -4.49 6.80 11.62
CA GLY A 88 -5.19 6.66 12.90
C GLY A 88 -5.77 5.27 13.15
N GLU A 89 -5.15 4.23 12.58
CA GLU A 89 -5.50 2.84 12.87
C GLU A 89 -4.38 2.22 13.72
N GLU A 90 -4.70 2.02 15.00
CA GLU A 90 -3.96 1.20 15.95
C GLU A 90 -4.28 -0.27 15.61
N GLU A 91 -3.27 -1.04 15.19
CA GLU A 91 -3.35 -2.50 15.24
C GLU A 91 -2.44 -3.00 16.36
N GLU A 92 -3.06 -3.69 17.31
CA GLU A 92 -2.51 -4.23 18.54
C GLU A 92 -1.33 -5.19 18.27
N GLU A 93 -0.26 -5.05 19.07
CA GLU A 93 0.75 -6.10 19.22
C GLU A 93 0.06 -7.38 19.73
N VAL A 94 -0.03 -8.40 18.88
CA VAL A 94 -0.42 -9.74 19.35
C VAL A 94 0.79 -10.36 20.06
N GLU A 95 0.89 -10.06 21.35
CA GLU A 95 1.79 -10.75 22.28
C GLU A 95 1.21 -12.15 22.54
N THR A 96 1.63 -13.16 21.75
CA THR A 96 1.33 -14.56 22.08
C THR A 96 2.29 -15.02 23.18
N ASN A 97 1.72 -15.14 24.38
CA ASN A 97 2.26 -15.70 25.62
C ASN A 97 2.72 -17.17 25.46
#